data_AF-A0AAD6ZZX4-F1
#
_entry.id   AF-A0AAD6ZZX4-F1
#
_cell.length_a   1.000
_cell.length_b   1.000
_cell.length_c   1.000
_cell.angle_alpha   90.00
_cell.angle_beta   90.00
_cell.angle_gamma   90.00
#
_symmetry.space_group_name_H-M   'P 1'
#
loop_
_entity.id
_entity.type
_entity.pdbx_description
1 polymer ?
#
loop_
_entity_poly.entity_id
_entity_poly.type
_entity_poly.pdbx_seq_one_letter_code
_entity_poly.pdbx_strand_id
1 'polypeptide(L)'
;MSFHTQFIQRLTSDKRTIEEATSLFSRARASTGVGSGFDLGEDRTGLAAVCAYLASQKLNNTNVTLEAAQVASCQTKPKFKKLHERVAKALETPKPARRKPLKYSDLIVEHYPKLIRASIPWMQKVEDRVKEKVDEDEEDEDEDEDEGPTADEVTCAVFMWFCNTVEKQRLFHPKSFEDRYETDTAHMRKLNNIIASCALDVEKIRADYDAAAHFTKSASVSPRKSPTKPALRTLPSRDSPQKRKVAFPDVEEDADVPDSPTKRRKVAPGLVTLESIRSMSSSPTKLPPTPSTPRKALRLPSKSPTKQSATATPSRAVDLDANDTSDEEDYEPPPRRRFRPVFRDQEQWCMRDPRLTELVEAAVKFEKLMIQRHGVSFQDARRDLDPTES
;
A
#
# COMPACT_ATOMS: atom_id res chain seq x y z
N MET A 1 4.10 -27.37 8.89
CA MET A 1 4.18 -28.02 7.54
C MET A 1 2.87 -27.92 6.77
N SER A 2 2.83 -27.14 5.70
CA SER A 2 1.67 -26.99 4.81
C SER A 2 1.29 -28.27 4.04
N PHE A 3 -0.01 -28.48 3.77
CA PHE A 3 -0.53 -29.60 2.96
C PHE A 3 0.14 -29.68 1.57
N HIS A 4 0.48 -28.54 0.98
CA HIS A 4 1.15 -28.47 -0.33
C HIS A 4 2.58 -29.03 -0.28
N THR A 5 3.30 -28.81 0.82
CA THR A 5 4.65 -29.35 1.01
C THR A 5 4.62 -30.87 1.11
N GLN A 6 3.67 -31.44 1.85
CA GLN A 6 3.47 -32.89 1.91
C GLN A 6 3.10 -33.47 0.54
N PHE A 7 2.29 -32.76 -0.24
CA PHE A 7 1.94 -33.18 -1.59
C PHE A 7 3.16 -33.19 -2.54
N ILE A 8 4.03 -32.16 -2.48
CA ILE A 8 5.28 -32.12 -3.25
C ILE A 8 6.22 -33.25 -2.84
N GLN A 9 6.35 -33.52 -1.53
CA GLN A 9 7.15 -34.64 -1.01
C GLN A 9 6.66 -36.01 -1.48
N ARG A 10 5.37 -36.17 -1.75
CA ARG A 10 4.83 -37.43 -2.33
C ARG A 10 5.17 -37.59 -3.82
N LEU A 11 5.41 -36.49 -4.54
CA LEU A 11 5.71 -36.51 -5.98
C LEU A 11 7.18 -36.73 -6.28
N THR A 12 8.08 -36.34 -5.39
CA THR A 12 9.52 -36.48 -5.59
C THR A 12 10.22 -36.80 -4.26
N SER A 13 11.19 -37.70 -4.31
CA SER A 13 12.01 -38.07 -3.15
C SER A 13 13.30 -37.24 -3.04
N ASP A 14 13.63 -36.46 -4.07
CA ASP A 14 14.86 -35.66 -4.11
C ASP A 14 14.69 -34.34 -3.35
N LYS A 15 15.48 -34.18 -2.28
CA LYS A 15 15.43 -33.01 -1.38
C LYS A 15 15.63 -31.70 -2.14
N ARG A 16 16.55 -31.64 -3.11
CA ARG A 16 16.80 -30.43 -3.90
C ARG A 16 15.60 -30.04 -4.76
N THR A 17 14.94 -31.04 -5.35
CA THR A 17 13.74 -30.83 -6.16
C THR A 17 12.58 -30.36 -5.28
N ILE A 18 12.45 -30.87 -4.04
CA ILE A 18 11.43 -30.44 -3.08
C ILE A 18 11.62 -28.96 -2.71
N GLU A 19 12.83 -28.55 -2.36
CA GLU A 19 13.15 -27.16 -1.97
C GLU A 19 12.91 -26.15 -3.11
N GLU A 20 13.32 -26.46 -4.34
CA GLU A 20 13.04 -25.59 -5.49
C GLU A 20 11.53 -25.57 -5.81
N ALA A 21 10.84 -26.72 -5.69
CA ALA A 21 9.40 -26.79 -5.94
C ALA A 21 8.57 -25.99 -4.92
N THR A 22 8.94 -26.01 -3.63
CA THR A 22 8.28 -25.21 -2.60
C THR A 22 8.52 -23.72 -2.81
N SER A 23 9.76 -23.32 -3.14
CA SER A 23 10.10 -21.95 -3.51
C SER A 23 9.30 -21.46 -4.72
N LEU A 24 9.21 -22.28 -5.78
CA LEU A 24 8.39 -21.97 -6.96
C LEU A 24 6.91 -21.91 -6.64
N PHE A 25 6.41 -22.77 -5.75
CA PHE A 25 5.01 -22.76 -5.33
C PHE A 25 4.63 -21.46 -4.64
N SER A 26 5.42 -21.01 -3.65
CA SER A 26 5.17 -19.73 -2.95
C SER A 26 5.18 -18.55 -3.93
N ARG A 27 6.15 -18.54 -4.86
CA ARG A 27 6.26 -17.50 -5.88
C ARG A 27 5.11 -17.53 -6.89
N ALA A 28 4.72 -18.72 -7.35
CA ALA A 28 3.61 -18.90 -8.28
C ALA A 28 2.29 -18.52 -7.61
N ARG A 29 2.09 -18.90 -6.35
CA ARG A 29 0.90 -18.55 -5.55
C ARG A 29 0.73 -17.04 -5.44
N ALA A 30 1.81 -16.30 -5.14
CA ALA A 30 1.77 -14.84 -5.11
C ALA A 30 1.47 -14.23 -6.49
N SER A 31 2.06 -14.79 -7.55
CA SER A 31 1.95 -14.26 -8.92
C SER A 31 0.66 -14.65 -9.65
N THR A 32 -0.08 -15.65 -9.14
CA THR A 32 -1.32 -16.17 -9.74
C THR A 32 -2.54 -15.95 -8.86
N GLY A 33 -2.43 -15.08 -7.84
CA GLY A 33 -3.54 -14.66 -7.00
C GLY A 33 -4.65 -13.94 -7.78
N VAL A 34 -5.83 -13.80 -7.17
CA VAL A 34 -6.95 -13.04 -7.76
C VAL A 34 -6.48 -11.61 -8.08
N GLY A 35 -6.73 -11.14 -9.30
CA GLY A 35 -6.36 -9.78 -9.73
C GLY A 35 -4.93 -9.63 -10.30
N SER A 36 -4.09 -10.66 -10.23
CA SER A 36 -2.74 -10.66 -10.84
C SER A 36 -2.73 -10.64 -12.38
N GLY A 37 -3.88 -10.89 -13.01
CA GLY A 37 -3.99 -11.17 -14.45
C GLY A 37 -3.67 -12.63 -14.82
N PHE A 38 -3.16 -13.44 -13.88
CA PHE A 38 -2.86 -14.86 -14.06
C PHE A 38 -3.71 -15.76 -13.14
N ASP A 39 -4.93 -15.33 -12.80
CA ASP A 39 -5.79 -16.09 -11.90
C ASP A 39 -6.04 -17.51 -12.44
N LEU A 40 -5.88 -18.50 -11.56
CA LEU A 40 -6.06 -19.91 -11.86
C LEU A 40 -7.50 -20.38 -11.59
N GLY A 41 -8.29 -19.64 -10.80
CA GLY A 41 -9.66 -20.04 -10.44
C GLY A 41 -9.74 -21.44 -9.84
N GLU A 42 -10.51 -22.34 -10.47
CA GLU A 42 -10.67 -23.74 -10.06
C GLU A 42 -9.43 -24.60 -10.29
N ASP A 43 -8.53 -24.19 -11.19
CA ASP A 43 -7.33 -24.95 -11.55
C ASP A 43 -6.20 -24.80 -10.50
N ARG A 44 -6.45 -24.10 -9.39
CA ARG A 44 -5.49 -23.91 -8.28
C ARG A 44 -5.04 -25.22 -7.63
N THR A 45 -5.87 -26.26 -7.67
CA THR A 45 -5.57 -27.57 -7.08
C THR A 45 -4.35 -28.22 -7.75
N GLY A 46 -4.09 -27.94 -9.03
CA GLY A 46 -2.95 -28.47 -9.76
C GLY A 46 -1.64 -27.70 -9.59
N LEU A 47 -1.65 -26.56 -8.88
CA LEU A 47 -0.50 -25.64 -8.82
C LEU A 47 0.75 -26.31 -8.22
N ALA A 48 0.61 -27.09 -7.15
CA ALA A 48 1.72 -27.78 -6.50
C ALA A 48 2.38 -28.81 -7.44
N ALA A 49 1.58 -29.56 -8.20
CA ALA A 49 2.09 -30.54 -9.17
C ALA A 49 2.86 -29.88 -10.32
N VAL A 50 2.36 -28.74 -10.83
CA VAL A 50 3.03 -27.95 -11.87
C VAL A 50 4.35 -27.38 -11.36
N CYS A 51 4.40 -26.87 -10.12
CA CYS A 51 5.64 -26.35 -9.53
C CYS A 51 6.69 -27.45 -9.33
N ALA A 52 6.28 -28.66 -8.92
CA ALA A 52 7.17 -29.81 -8.83
C ALA A 52 7.74 -30.22 -10.19
N TYR A 53 6.92 -30.21 -11.25
CA TYR A 53 7.37 -30.46 -12.61
C TYR A 53 8.37 -29.40 -13.12
N LEU A 54 8.05 -28.11 -12.92
CA LEU A 54 8.94 -27.01 -13.30
C LEU A 54 10.27 -27.03 -12.56
N ALA A 55 10.27 -27.38 -11.27
CA ALA A 55 11.49 -27.56 -10.48
C ALA A 55 12.36 -28.69 -11.06
N SER A 56 11.75 -29.84 -11.39
CA SER A 56 12.47 -30.96 -12.03
C SER A 56 13.11 -30.54 -13.36
N GLN A 57 12.39 -29.79 -14.20
CA GLN A 57 12.93 -29.27 -15.46
C GLN A 57 14.10 -28.31 -15.26
N LYS A 58 13.99 -27.37 -14.31
CA LYS A 58 15.06 -26.40 -14.03
C LYS A 58 16.35 -27.05 -13.52
N LEU A 59 16.21 -28.09 -12.69
CA LEU A 59 17.34 -28.85 -12.16
C LEU A 59 17.88 -29.87 -13.17
N ASN A 60 17.27 -29.98 -14.36
CA ASN A 60 17.56 -31.01 -15.36
C ASN A 60 17.46 -32.45 -14.81
N ASN A 61 16.55 -32.66 -13.86
CA ASN A 61 16.25 -33.96 -13.28
C ASN A 61 14.99 -34.54 -13.93
N THR A 62 14.91 -35.87 -14.07
CA THR A 62 13.73 -36.59 -14.60
C THR A 62 12.84 -37.17 -13.50
N ASN A 63 12.92 -36.62 -12.28
CA ASN A 63 12.22 -37.15 -11.10
C ASN A 63 10.70 -37.01 -11.21
N VAL A 64 10.22 -35.93 -11.82
CA VAL A 64 8.79 -35.69 -12.03
C VAL A 64 8.52 -35.60 -13.52
N THR A 65 7.89 -36.63 -14.08
CA THR A 65 7.43 -36.62 -15.48
C THR A 65 6.16 -35.78 -15.62
N LEU A 66 5.90 -35.28 -16.83
CA LEU A 66 4.69 -34.50 -17.12
C LEU A 66 3.42 -35.33 -16.81
N GLU A 67 3.42 -36.61 -17.14
CA GLU A 67 2.29 -37.50 -16.90
C GLU A 67 2.07 -37.75 -15.40
N ALA A 68 3.13 -37.95 -14.62
CA ALA A 68 3.02 -38.12 -13.16
C ALA A 68 2.45 -36.86 -12.50
N ALA A 69 2.94 -35.67 -12.87
CA ALA A 69 2.41 -34.41 -12.36
C ALA A 69 0.95 -34.17 -12.78
N GLN A 70 0.59 -34.53 -14.02
CA GLN A 70 -0.77 -34.40 -14.52
C GLN A 70 -1.73 -35.31 -13.75
N VAL A 71 -1.38 -36.58 -13.54
CA VAL A 71 -2.18 -37.53 -12.75
C VAL A 71 -2.35 -37.02 -11.31
N ALA A 72 -1.28 -36.54 -10.68
CA ALA A 72 -1.33 -36.01 -9.33
C ALA A 72 -2.19 -34.74 -9.19
N SER A 73 -2.24 -33.90 -10.23
CA SER A 73 -3.08 -32.70 -10.25
C SER A 73 -4.59 -32.99 -10.40
N CYS A 74 -4.96 -34.23 -10.74
CA CYS A 74 -6.33 -34.63 -11.10
C CYS A 74 -6.94 -33.81 -12.26
N GLN A 75 -6.10 -33.25 -13.15
CA GLN A 75 -6.54 -32.46 -14.30
C GLN A 75 -6.45 -33.26 -15.61
N THR A 76 -7.29 -32.89 -16.58
CA THR A 76 -7.17 -33.43 -17.94
C THR A 76 -5.90 -32.91 -18.62
N LYS A 77 -5.29 -33.71 -19.51
CA LYS A 77 -4.10 -33.33 -20.31
C LYS A 77 -4.15 -31.89 -20.85
N PRO A 78 -5.22 -31.44 -21.54
CA PRO A 78 -5.28 -30.09 -22.08
C PRO A 78 -5.38 -29.00 -20.99
N LYS A 79 -6.09 -29.25 -19.87
CA LYS A 79 -6.18 -28.31 -18.76
C LYS A 79 -4.83 -28.15 -18.06
N PHE A 80 -4.15 -29.27 -17.78
CA PHE A 80 -2.83 -29.27 -17.16
C PHE A 80 -1.80 -28.51 -18.00
N LYS A 81 -1.80 -28.71 -19.33
CA LYS A 81 -0.88 -27.98 -20.22
C LYS A 81 -1.12 -26.47 -20.19
N LYS A 82 -2.40 -26.03 -20.23
CA LYS A 82 -2.75 -24.61 -20.09
C LYS A 82 -2.36 -24.04 -18.74
N LEU A 83 -2.55 -24.79 -17.66
CA LEU A 83 -2.14 -24.42 -16.31
C LEU A 83 -0.62 -24.26 -16.22
N HIS A 84 0.13 -25.21 -16.76
CA HIS A 84 1.59 -25.16 -16.84
C HIS A 84 2.08 -23.92 -17.60
N GLU A 85 1.55 -23.65 -18.79
CA GLU A 85 1.92 -22.46 -19.57
C GLU A 85 1.60 -21.16 -18.84
N ARG A 86 0.45 -21.08 -18.16
CA ARG A 86 0.05 -19.89 -17.39
C ARG A 86 0.97 -19.66 -16.19
N VAL A 87 1.29 -20.72 -15.45
CA VAL A 87 2.20 -20.64 -14.27
C VAL A 87 3.62 -20.32 -14.73
N ALA A 88 4.13 -20.95 -15.78
CA ALA A 88 5.44 -20.64 -16.34
C ALA A 88 5.53 -19.17 -16.74
N LYS A 89 4.52 -18.65 -17.47
CA LYS A 89 4.45 -17.25 -17.87
C LYS A 89 4.37 -16.30 -16.66
N ALA A 90 3.61 -16.65 -15.62
CA ALA A 90 3.51 -15.87 -14.39
C ALA A 90 4.84 -15.86 -13.59
N LEU A 91 5.63 -16.93 -13.68
CA LEU A 91 6.94 -17.02 -13.04
C LEU A 91 8.05 -16.33 -13.86
N GLU A 92 7.87 -16.23 -15.18
CA GLU A 92 8.76 -15.49 -16.09
C GLU A 92 8.50 -13.99 -16.07
N THR A 93 7.26 -13.55 -15.79
CA THR A 93 7.02 -12.12 -15.59
C THR A 93 7.91 -11.64 -14.47
N PRO A 94 8.87 -10.72 -14.73
CA PRO A 94 9.75 -10.23 -13.69
C PRO A 94 8.86 -9.71 -12.59
N LYS A 95 9.04 -10.24 -11.37
CA LYS A 95 8.34 -9.75 -10.17
C LYS A 95 8.39 -8.23 -10.26
N PRO A 96 7.24 -7.52 -10.20
CA PRO A 96 7.23 -6.06 -10.34
C PRO A 96 8.37 -5.57 -9.47
N ALA A 97 9.35 -4.90 -10.11
CA ALA A 97 10.66 -4.67 -9.53
C ALA A 97 10.45 -4.29 -8.07
N ARG A 98 11.01 -5.09 -7.14
CA ARG A 98 10.81 -4.92 -5.69
C ARG A 98 10.72 -3.42 -5.43
N ARG A 99 9.61 -2.97 -4.84
CA ARG A 99 9.35 -1.55 -4.62
C ARG A 99 10.65 -0.95 -4.10
N LYS A 100 11.03 0.21 -4.66
CA LYS A 100 12.24 0.89 -4.20
C LYS A 100 12.15 0.96 -2.67
N PRO A 101 13.21 0.54 -1.94
CA PRO A 101 13.16 0.48 -0.49
C PRO A 101 12.68 1.83 0.04
N LEU A 102 11.71 1.78 0.94
CA LEU A 102 11.00 2.96 1.37
C LEU A 102 11.96 3.86 2.17
N LYS A 103 12.03 5.14 1.81
CA LYS A 103 12.88 6.11 2.51
C LYS A 103 12.04 7.08 3.29
N TYR A 104 12.51 7.48 4.48
CA TYR A 104 11.88 8.56 5.25
C TYR A 104 11.72 9.86 4.48
N SER A 105 12.65 10.17 3.55
CA SER A 105 12.52 11.35 2.69
C SER A 105 11.23 11.35 1.87
N ASP A 106 10.85 10.18 1.38
CA ASP A 106 9.71 10.00 0.49
C ASP A 106 8.42 10.03 1.33
N LEU A 107 8.44 9.38 2.50
CA LEU A 107 7.35 9.43 3.49
C LEU A 107 7.06 10.85 3.98
N ILE A 108 8.09 11.66 4.26
CA ILE A 108 7.93 13.06 4.67
C ILE A 108 7.27 13.86 3.55
N VAL A 109 7.77 13.76 2.32
CA VAL A 109 7.22 14.53 1.19
C VAL A 109 5.76 14.16 0.93
N GLU A 110 5.43 12.88 1.07
CA GLU A 110 4.12 12.36 0.71
C GLU A 110 3.06 12.55 1.80
N HIS A 111 3.36 12.18 3.05
CA HIS A 111 2.37 12.13 4.13
C HIS A 111 2.41 13.34 5.05
N TYR A 112 3.60 13.92 5.23
CA TYR A 112 3.80 14.95 6.23
C TYR A 112 4.85 16.00 5.83
N PRO A 113 4.57 16.86 4.84
CA PRO A 113 5.54 17.80 4.30
C PRO A 113 5.96 18.90 5.28
N LYS A 114 5.27 19.01 6.43
CA LYS A 114 5.64 19.91 7.53
C LYS A 114 6.75 19.34 8.41
N LEU A 115 7.03 18.02 8.34
CA LEU A 115 8.12 17.43 9.10
C LEU A 115 9.44 18.01 8.62
N ILE A 116 10.29 18.41 9.56
CA ILE A 116 11.60 18.93 9.25
C ILE A 116 12.48 17.76 8.80
N ARG A 117 13.09 17.83 7.60
CA ARG A 117 14.00 16.77 7.11
C ARG A 117 15.17 16.45 8.04
N ALA A 118 15.55 17.41 8.89
CA ALA A 118 16.53 17.20 9.95
C ALA A 118 16.11 16.15 10.99
N SER A 119 14.85 15.67 10.96
CA SER A 119 14.38 14.60 11.83
C SER A 119 14.71 13.19 11.38
N ILE A 120 15.17 13.01 10.15
CA ILE A 120 15.51 11.69 9.59
C ILE A 120 16.52 10.92 10.45
N PRO A 121 17.62 11.52 10.95
CA PRO A 121 18.59 10.80 11.80
C PRO A 121 17.98 10.28 13.11
N TRP A 122 17.00 10.97 13.69
CA TRP A 122 16.30 10.48 14.89
C TRP A 122 15.45 9.26 14.56
N MET A 123 14.74 9.27 13.43
CA MET A 123 13.95 8.12 12.98
C MET A 123 14.84 6.92 12.67
N GLN A 124 15.95 7.12 11.96
CA GLN A 124 16.92 6.04 11.68
C GLN A 124 17.50 5.42 12.95
N LYS A 125 17.84 6.25 13.94
CA LYS A 125 18.32 5.75 15.24
C LYS A 125 17.28 4.89 15.98
N VAL A 126 16.00 5.22 15.86
CA VAL A 126 14.91 4.42 16.44
C VAL A 126 14.73 3.13 15.64
N GLU A 127 14.80 3.19 14.31
CA GLU A 127 14.74 2.03 13.43
C GLU A 127 15.83 1.01 13.73
N ASP A 128 17.08 1.45 13.89
CA ASP A 128 18.21 0.56 14.19
C ASP A 128 17.99 -0.20 15.51
N ARG A 129 17.42 0.46 16.53
CA ARG A 129 17.08 -0.17 17.81
C ARG A 129 15.89 -1.12 17.73
N VAL A 130 14.92 -0.81 16.88
CA VAL A 130 13.77 -1.69 16.67
C VAL A 130 14.22 -2.97 15.97
N LYS A 131 15.11 -2.85 14.98
CA LYS A 131 15.72 -4.00 14.31
C LYS A 131 16.49 -4.89 15.29
N GLU A 132 17.35 -4.30 16.13
CA GLU A 132 18.08 -5.04 17.17
C GLU A 132 17.15 -5.85 18.07
N LYS A 133 16.03 -5.27 18.52
CA LYS A 133 15.05 -6.00 19.35
C LYS A 133 14.23 -7.04 18.59
N VAL A 134 13.90 -6.79 17.33
CA VAL A 134 13.18 -7.77 16.50
C VAL A 134 14.08 -9.00 16.29
N ASP A 135 15.37 -8.77 16.02
CA ASP A 135 16.35 -9.85 15.88
C ASP A 135 16.51 -10.64 17.20
N GLU A 136 16.47 -9.99 18.36
CA GLU A 136 16.46 -10.65 19.67
C GLU A 136 15.19 -11.49 19.92
N ASP A 137 14.01 -10.98 19.58
CA ASP A 137 12.73 -11.68 19.77
C ASP A 137 12.58 -12.89 18.81
N GLU A 138 13.23 -12.86 17.63
CA GLU A 138 13.21 -13.97 16.66
C GLU A 138 14.02 -15.20 17.11
N GLU A 139 14.96 -15.06 18.04
CA GLU A 139 15.74 -16.21 18.57
C GLU A 139 14.91 -17.11 19.51
N ASP A 140 13.81 -16.59 20.08
CA ASP A 140 12.99 -17.27 21.09
C ASP A 140 11.68 -17.89 20.53
N GLU A 141 11.21 -17.46 19.35
CA GLU A 141 10.00 -18.00 18.72
C GLU A 141 10.36 -19.22 17.84
N ASP A 142 9.72 -20.38 18.09
CA ASP A 142 9.87 -21.59 17.29
C ASP A 142 9.71 -21.23 15.78
N GLU A 143 10.52 -21.85 14.89
CA GLU A 143 10.68 -21.58 13.44
C GLU A 143 9.39 -21.69 12.56
N ASP A 144 8.20 -21.59 13.14
CA ASP A 144 6.92 -21.65 12.47
C ASP A 144 6.67 -20.39 11.61
N GLU A 145 7.17 -20.45 10.36
CA GLU A 145 6.73 -19.83 9.09
C GLU A 145 6.28 -18.35 9.02
N ASP A 146 6.18 -17.59 10.11
CA ASP A 146 5.79 -16.18 10.08
C ASP A 146 7.00 -15.34 9.62
N GLU A 147 6.97 -14.99 8.33
CA GLU A 147 7.93 -14.07 7.70
C GLU A 147 7.96 -12.77 8.51
N GLY A 148 9.09 -12.53 9.20
CA GLY A 148 9.29 -11.39 10.09
C GLY A 148 9.00 -10.04 9.42
N PRO A 149 8.85 -8.96 10.20
CA PRO A 149 8.45 -7.65 9.69
C PRO A 149 9.44 -7.17 8.62
N THR A 150 8.90 -6.78 7.48
CA THR A 150 9.71 -6.27 6.37
C THR A 150 10.36 -4.93 6.75
N ALA A 151 11.52 -4.62 6.14
CA ALA A 151 12.20 -3.34 6.39
C ALA A 151 11.30 -2.10 6.09
N ASP A 152 10.40 -2.21 5.12
CA ASP A 152 9.45 -1.16 4.77
C ASP A 152 8.35 -1.01 5.86
N GLU A 153 7.90 -2.11 6.47
CA GLU A 153 6.98 -2.11 7.62
C GLU A 153 7.60 -1.44 8.84
N VAL A 154 8.85 -1.77 9.17
CA VAL A 154 9.59 -1.12 10.26
C VAL A 154 9.71 0.39 10.00
N THR A 155 10.10 0.78 8.77
CA THR A 155 10.21 2.18 8.37
C THR A 155 8.87 2.92 8.51
N CYS A 156 7.76 2.31 8.09
CA CYS A 156 6.41 2.87 8.23
C CYS A 156 6.00 3.00 9.70
N ALA A 157 6.27 1.99 10.52
CA ALA A 157 5.94 1.98 11.95
C ALA A 157 6.69 3.09 12.70
N VAL A 158 8.00 3.21 12.47
CA VAL A 158 8.84 4.26 13.08
C VAL A 158 8.40 5.64 12.64
N PHE A 159 8.11 5.84 11.35
CA PHE A 159 7.60 7.13 10.84
C PHE A 159 6.26 7.50 11.49
N MET A 160 5.32 6.57 11.55
CA MET A 160 4.00 6.77 12.16
C MET A 160 4.11 7.12 13.64
N TRP A 161 4.90 6.34 14.38
CA TRP A 161 5.18 6.57 15.78
C TRP A 161 5.83 7.94 16.00
N PHE A 162 6.82 8.31 15.18
CA PHE A 162 7.53 9.58 15.28
C PHE A 162 6.57 10.76 15.08
N CYS A 163 5.74 10.72 14.03
CA CYS A 163 4.73 11.73 13.77
C CYS A 163 3.73 11.87 14.92
N ASN A 164 3.23 10.75 15.45
CA ASN A 164 2.28 10.74 16.57
C ASN A 164 2.90 11.28 17.88
N THR A 165 4.20 11.08 18.05
CA THR A 165 4.95 11.47 19.25
C THR A 165 5.30 12.95 19.25
N VAL A 166 5.83 13.44 18.13
CA VAL A 166 6.28 14.82 17.99
C VAL A 166 5.10 15.77 17.79
N GLU A 167 4.06 15.35 17.07
CA GLU A 167 2.97 16.22 16.66
C GLU A 167 1.59 15.72 17.10
N LYS A 168 1.14 16.23 18.25
CA LYS A 168 -0.13 15.87 18.88
C LYS A 168 -1.37 16.20 18.04
N GLN A 169 -1.24 16.94 16.95
CA GLN A 169 -2.38 17.46 16.18
C GLN A 169 -2.95 16.44 15.17
N ARG A 170 -2.20 15.39 14.81
CA ARG A 170 -2.67 14.41 13.83
C ARG A 170 -2.19 13.01 14.18
N LEU A 171 -3.11 12.22 14.72
CA LEU A 171 -2.89 10.80 14.93
C LEU A 171 -3.01 10.08 13.59
N PHE A 172 -1.91 9.50 13.13
CA PHE A 172 -1.92 8.54 12.03
C PHE A 172 -2.47 7.21 12.53
N HIS A 173 -3.43 6.66 11.79
CA HIS A 173 -4.05 5.39 12.10
C HIS A 173 -3.37 4.28 11.28
N PRO A 174 -3.03 3.11 11.85
CA PRO A 174 -2.33 2.02 11.13
C PRO A 174 -2.97 1.64 9.79
N LYS A 175 -4.31 1.58 9.77
CA LYS A 175 -5.12 1.29 8.57
C LYS A 175 -4.86 2.21 7.37
N SER A 176 -4.38 3.45 7.56
CA SER A 176 -4.10 4.34 6.42
C SER A 176 -2.82 3.96 5.66
N PHE A 177 -1.96 3.13 6.25
CA PHE A 177 -0.72 2.65 5.63
C PHE A 177 -0.87 1.25 5.02
N GLU A 178 -1.79 0.45 5.53
CA GLU A 178 -2.12 -0.91 5.04
C GLU A 178 -2.40 -0.92 3.53
N ASP A 179 -3.36 -0.12 3.06
CA ASP A 179 -3.75 -0.09 1.64
C ASP A 179 -2.64 0.39 0.70
N ARG A 180 -1.74 1.25 1.18
CA ARG A 180 -0.78 1.95 0.32
C ARG A 180 0.58 1.25 0.27
N TYR A 181 1.02 0.72 1.41
CA TYR A 181 2.34 0.12 1.56
C TYR A 181 2.28 -1.40 1.71
N GLU A 182 1.08 -1.99 1.73
CA GLU A 182 0.85 -3.44 1.90
C GLU A 182 1.42 -3.96 3.23
N THR A 183 1.38 -3.11 4.26
CA THR A 183 1.85 -3.46 5.62
C THR A 183 0.77 -4.20 6.39
N ASP A 184 1.11 -5.30 7.05
CA ASP A 184 0.15 -6.00 7.90
C ASP A 184 -0.14 -5.24 9.20
N THR A 185 -1.42 -5.16 9.58
CA THR A 185 -1.85 -4.41 10.77
C THR A 185 -1.55 -5.13 12.08
N ALA A 186 -1.33 -6.45 12.08
CA ALA A 186 -0.87 -7.16 13.26
C ALA A 186 0.62 -6.88 13.48
N HIS A 187 1.44 -6.98 12.42
CA HIS A 187 2.86 -6.61 12.44
C HIS A 187 3.07 -5.16 12.89
N MET A 188 2.34 -4.22 12.30
CA MET A 188 2.41 -2.81 12.69
C MET A 188 2.05 -2.58 14.16
N ARG A 189 1.15 -3.39 14.75
CA ARG A 189 0.84 -3.31 16.19
C ARG A 189 1.97 -3.90 17.04
N LYS A 190 2.54 -5.06 16.67
CA LYS A 190 3.72 -5.66 17.35
C LYS A 190 4.88 -4.66 17.33
N LEU A 191 5.19 -4.10 16.16
CA LEU A 191 6.21 -3.06 15.98
C LEU A 191 5.95 -1.81 16.81
N ASN A 192 4.71 -1.30 16.89
CA ASN A 192 4.40 -0.14 17.74
C ASN A 192 4.64 -0.42 19.24
N ASN A 193 4.39 -1.65 19.70
CA ASN A 193 4.69 -2.05 21.08
C ASN A 193 6.20 -2.12 21.31
N ILE A 194 6.95 -2.71 20.36
CA ILE A 194 8.42 -2.75 20.41
C ILE A 194 8.98 -1.32 20.42
N ILE A 195 8.54 -0.45 19.51
CA ILE A 195 8.96 0.95 19.45
C ILE A 195 8.66 1.66 20.78
N ALA A 196 7.47 1.47 21.35
CA ALA A 196 7.11 2.06 22.65
C ALA A 196 8.05 1.59 23.78
N SER A 197 8.52 0.34 23.73
CA SER A 197 9.52 -0.20 24.67
C SER A 197 10.96 0.30 24.39
N CYS A 198 11.30 0.58 23.14
CA CYS A 198 12.62 1.08 22.71
C CYS A 198 12.78 2.58 22.96
N ALA A 199 11.66 3.28 23.18
CA ALA A 199 11.56 4.72 23.30
C ALA A 199 12.06 5.25 24.65
N LEU A 200 13.24 4.80 25.07
CA LEU A 200 14.03 5.55 26.03
C LEU A 200 14.54 6.79 25.28
N ASP A 201 14.17 7.97 25.81
CA ASP A 201 14.47 9.31 25.30
C ASP A 201 13.44 9.96 24.36
N VAL A 202 12.15 9.58 24.41
CA VAL A 202 11.07 10.35 23.72
C VAL A 202 11.16 11.84 24.03
N GLU A 203 11.37 12.17 25.31
CA GLU A 203 11.46 13.55 25.76
C GLU A 203 12.67 14.27 25.17
N LYS A 204 13.81 13.58 25.02
CA LYS A 204 15.01 14.14 24.40
C LYS A 204 14.83 14.33 22.90
N ILE A 205 14.27 13.34 22.19
CA ILE A 205 13.96 13.45 20.76
C ILE A 205 13.02 14.63 20.54
N ARG A 206 12.03 14.79 21.41
CA ARG A 206 11.09 15.91 21.36
C ARG A 206 11.78 17.24 21.65
N ALA A 207 12.63 17.31 22.67
CA ALA A 207 13.40 18.52 22.99
C ALA A 207 14.35 18.92 21.85
N ASP A 208 15.07 17.95 21.28
CA ASP A 208 15.97 18.14 20.14
C ASP A 208 15.20 18.58 18.89
N TYR A 209 14.02 17.97 18.66
CA TYR A 209 13.13 18.36 17.57
C TYR A 209 12.61 19.79 17.74
N ASP A 210 12.13 20.14 18.93
CA ASP A 210 11.64 21.48 19.23
C ASP A 210 12.77 22.51 19.07
N ALA A 211 13.98 22.21 19.55
CA ALA A 211 15.17 23.04 19.35
C ALA A 211 15.51 23.24 17.86
N ALA A 212 15.48 22.17 17.06
CA ALA A 212 15.69 22.25 15.62
C ALA A 212 14.57 23.02 14.90
N ALA A 213 13.32 22.86 15.34
CA ALA A 213 12.17 23.59 14.82
C ALA A 213 12.25 25.09 15.09
N HIS A 214 12.77 25.48 16.26
CA HIS A 214 13.04 26.89 16.58
C HIS A 214 14.19 27.45 15.73
N PHE A 215 15.24 26.66 15.48
CA PHE A 215 16.37 27.11 14.65
C PHE A 215 15.96 27.44 13.21
N THR A 216 15.10 26.62 12.60
CA THR A 216 14.62 26.86 11.22
C THR A 216 13.77 28.13 11.09
N LYS A 217 13.05 28.52 12.15
CA LYS A 217 12.23 29.75 12.16
C LYS A 217 13.07 31.02 12.38
N SER A 218 14.19 30.92 13.08
CA SER A 218 14.99 32.08 13.50
C SER A 218 16.01 32.57 12.46
N ALA A 219 16.26 31.82 11.39
CA ALA A 219 17.18 32.22 10.32
C ALA A 219 16.59 33.28 9.34
N SER A 220 15.32 33.62 9.50
CA SER A 220 14.65 34.63 8.67
C SER A 220 14.80 36.02 9.32
N VAL A 221 15.69 36.81 8.75
CA VAL A 221 15.77 38.27 8.91
C VAL A 221 16.44 38.73 10.20
N SER A 222 17.77 38.70 10.21
CA SER A 222 18.47 39.86 10.74
C SER A 222 18.19 41.02 9.77
N PRO A 223 17.60 42.15 10.21
CA PRO A 223 17.53 43.35 9.40
C PRO A 223 18.98 43.74 9.12
N ARG A 224 19.45 43.53 7.88
CA ARG A 224 20.62 44.22 7.39
C ARG A 224 20.28 45.71 7.46
N LYS A 225 20.64 46.34 8.58
CA LYS A 225 20.81 47.78 8.67
C LYS A 225 21.77 48.12 7.54
N SER A 226 21.20 48.65 6.46
CA SER A 226 21.93 49.33 5.41
C SER A 226 22.93 50.27 6.08
N PRO A 227 24.24 50.15 5.79
CA PRO A 227 25.19 51.17 6.18
C PRO A 227 24.74 52.45 5.48
N THR A 228 24.37 53.43 6.29
CA THR A 228 24.02 54.79 5.90
C THR A 228 25.10 55.30 4.94
N LYS A 229 24.74 55.46 3.68
CA LYS A 229 25.55 56.21 2.71
C LYS A 229 25.45 57.70 3.10
N PRO A 230 26.55 58.41 3.39
CA PRO A 230 26.53 59.86 3.38
C PRO A 230 26.45 60.36 1.93
N ALA A 231 25.56 61.32 1.70
CA ALA A 231 25.40 62.04 0.45
C ALA A 231 26.58 63.00 0.18
N LEU A 232 26.67 63.43 -1.09
CA LEU A 232 27.58 64.41 -1.71
C LEU A 232 28.92 63.88 -2.26
N ARG A 233 29.03 63.76 -3.59
CA ARG A 233 29.59 64.83 -4.44
C ARG A 233 29.37 64.50 -5.93
N THR A 234 29.07 65.55 -6.69
CA THR A 234 28.65 65.58 -8.10
C THR A 234 29.81 65.61 -9.10
N LEU A 235 29.62 64.84 -10.20
CA LEU A 235 29.99 65.09 -11.62
C LEU A 235 31.48 65.12 -12.05
N PRO A 236 31.81 65.08 -13.37
CA PRO A 236 31.38 64.18 -14.45
C PRO A 236 32.60 63.68 -15.29
N SER A 237 32.32 63.06 -16.46
CA SER A 237 33.23 62.80 -17.61
C SER A 237 33.70 61.35 -17.72
N ARG A 238 33.17 60.55 -18.67
CA ARG A 238 33.49 60.47 -20.11
C ARG A 238 34.68 59.53 -20.35
N ASP A 239 34.52 58.71 -21.39
CA ASP A 239 35.52 57.94 -22.12
C ASP A 239 35.96 56.56 -21.58
N SER A 240 35.41 55.54 -22.27
CA SER A 240 36.15 54.59 -23.11
C SER A 240 36.17 53.10 -22.70
N PRO A 241 36.12 52.18 -23.69
CA PRO A 241 35.90 50.75 -23.49
C PRO A 241 37.21 49.97 -23.51
N GLN A 242 37.30 48.83 -22.79
CA GLN A 242 38.24 47.79 -23.20
C GLN A 242 37.85 46.39 -22.71
N LYS A 243 37.65 45.53 -23.70
CA LYS A 243 37.57 44.08 -23.62
C LYS A 243 38.83 43.52 -22.96
N ARG A 244 38.70 42.59 -22.01
CA ARG A 244 39.70 41.52 -21.81
C ARG A 244 38.99 40.19 -21.64
N LYS A 245 39.20 39.32 -22.64
CA LYS A 245 39.13 37.87 -22.52
C LYS A 245 40.13 37.44 -21.46
N VAL A 246 39.71 36.63 -20.49
CA VAL A 246 40.62 35.87 -19.64
C VAL A 246 40.58 34.44 -20.13
N ALA A 247 41.74 33.96 -20.54
CA ALA A 247 42.02 32.58 -20.92
C ALA A 247 42.11 31.69 -19.68
N PHE A 248 41.62 30.47 -19.78
CA PHE A 248 41.93 29.39 -18.85
C PHE A 248 43.23 28.73 -19.30
N PRO A 249 44.16 28.37 -18.40
CA PRO A 249 45.34 27.61 -18.75
C PRO A 249 45.02 26.12 -18.95
N ASP A 250 45.58 25.61 -20.05
CA ASP A 250 45.88 24.22 -20.35
C ASP A 250 46.69 23.58 -19.21
N VAL A 251 46.33 22.35 -18.85
CA VAL A 251 47.23 21.42 -18.16
C VAL A 251 47.24 20.16 -18.99
N GLU A 252 48.31 20.01 -19.76
CA GLU A 252 48.78 18.76 -20.33
C GLU A 252 49.39 17.92 -19.21
N GLU A 253 49.04 16.63 -19.14
CA GLU A 253 50.07 15.62 -18.88
C GLU A 253 49.69 14.28 -19.54
N ASP A 254 50.64 13.81 -20.34
CA ASP A 254 50.73 12.58 -21.11
C ASP A 254 50.44 11.31 -20.32
N ALA A 255 49.77 10.34 -20.96
CA ALA A 255 50.29 8.97 -21.07
C ALA A 255 49.44 8.10 -22.03
N ASP A 256 50.09 7.71 -23.12
CA ASP A 256 49.99 6.48 -23.90
C ASP A 256 48.70 6.07 -24.65
N VAL A 257 48.86 6.21 -25.97
CA VAL A 257 48.17 5.58 -27.10
C VAL A 257 48.66 4.10 -27.22
N PRO A 258 47.88 3.15 -27.78
CA PRO A 258 48.07 2.84 -29.20
C PRO A 258 46.76 2.55 -29.97
N ASP A 259 46.55 3.41 -30.97
CA ASP A 259 46.31 3.18 -32.40
C ASP A 259 45.49 1.97 -32.95
N SER A 260 44.52 2.36 -33.79
CA SER A 260 44.28 1.86 -35.17
C SER A 260 43.17 0.80 -35.46
N PRO A 261 42.66 0.69 -36.72
CA PRO A 261 41.36 1.27 -37.09
C PRO A 261 40.48 0.39 -38.01
N THR A 262 39.19 0.69 -38.22
CA THR A 262 38.50 0.37 -39.51
C THR A 262 37.16 1.10 -39.76
N LYS A 263 37.21 2.09 -40.66
CA LYS A 263 36.37 2.32 -41.86
C LYS A 263 34.82 2.15 -41.81
N ARG A 264 34.17 3.31 -42.02
CA ARG A 264 33.09 3.65 -42.99
C ARG A 264 31.85 2.73 -43.10
N ARG A 265 30.65 3.31 -42.93
CA ARG A 265 29.82 3.83 -44.05
C ARG A 265 28.66 4.71 -43.55
N LYS A 266 28.28 5.64 -44.43
CA LYS A 266 27.36 6.78 -44.32
C LYS A 266 26.10 6.48 -45.12
N VAL A 267 24.90 6.56 -44.53
CA VAL A 267 23.64 6.89 -45.23
C VAL A 267 22.64 7.51 -44.23
N ALA A 268 22.07 8.66 -44.60
CA ALA A 268 20.97 9.39 -43.94
C ALA A 268 19.60 8.81 -44.41
N PRO A 269 18.41 9.44 -44.20
CA PRO A 269 18.05 10.68 -43.50
C PRO A 269 16.75 10.60 -42.64
N GLY A 270 16.42 11.68 -41.92
CA GLY A 270 15.08 11.89 -41.34
C GLY A 270 15.00 13.15 -40.48
N LEU A 271 14.36 14.19 -41.02
CA LEU A 271 14.45 15.59 -40.63
C LEU A 271 13.04 16.08 -40.21
N VAL A 272 12.85 16.46 -38.94
CA VAL A 272 11.73 17.31 -38.46
C VAL A 272 12.21 18.04 -37.20
N THR A 273 12.77 19.24 -37.30
CA THR A 273 12.16 20.59 -37.09
C THR A 273 11.31 20.76 -35.82
N LEU A 274 11.83 21.57 -34.88
CA LEU A 274 11.16 22.60 -34.04
C LEU A 274 12.26 23.14 -33.08
N GLU A 275 12.84 24.33 -33.31
CA GLU A 275 12.36 25.65 -32.83
C GLU A 275 12.06 25.68 -31.31
N SER A 276 12.38 26.69 -30.51
CA SER A 276 13.07 27.97 -30.65
C SER A 276 13.28 28.51 -29.21
N ILE A 277 14.09 29.55 -29.11
CA ILE A 277 14.84 30.04 -27.95
C ILE A 277 14.04 31.05 -27.11
N ARG A 278 14.31 31.09 -25.78
CA ARG A 278 14.17 32.21 -24.80
C ARG A 278 12.78 32.85 -24.59
N SER A 279 12.40 33.06 -23.32
CA SER A 279 12.77 34.28 -22.54
C SER A 279 12.02 34.33 -21.20
N MET A 280 12.67 34.97 -20.21
CA MET A 280 12.11 35.34 -18.92
C MET A 280 11.15 36.54 -19.05
N SER A 281 10.13 36.65 -18.20
CA SER A 281 9.78 37.88 -17.46
C SER A 281 8.41 37.80 -16.76
N SER A 282 8.41 38.21 -15.48
CA SER A 282 7.37 38.93 -14.73
C SER A 282 5.93 38.39 -14.60
N SER A 283 5.55 38.12 -13.34
CA SER A 283 4.19 38.12 -12.78
C SER A 283 3.42 39.42 -13.13
N PRO A 284 2.07 39.39 -13.15
CA PRO A 284 1.31 39.62 -11.91
C PRO A 284 -0.02 38.85 -11.74
N THR A 285 -0.33 38.58 -10.48
CA THR A 285 -1.64 38.51 -9.80
C THR A 285 -2.89 38.17 -10.63
N LYS A 286 -3.39 36.93 -10.50
CA LYS A 286 -4.82 36.60 -10.72
C LYS A 286 -5.35 35.73 -9.56
N LEU A 287 -6.49 36.15 -9.04
CA LEU A 287 -7.27 35.53 -7.96
C LEU A 287 -7.73 34.11 -8.36
N PRO A 288 -7.87 33.17 -7.41
CA PRO A 288 -8.35 31.83 -7.70
C PRO A 288 -9.87 31.82 -7.99
N PRO A 289 -10.33 31.11 -9.03
CA PRO A 289 -11.76 30.90 -9.28
C PRO A 289 -12.36 29.95 -8.23
N THR A 290 -13.54 30.30 -7.74
CA THR A 290 -14.36 29.47 -6.85
C THR A 290 -14.82 28.18 -7.55
N PRO A 291 -14.84 27.02 -6.87
CA PRO A 291 -15.33 25.78 -7.46
C PRO A 291 -16.86 25.80 -7.63
N SER A 292 -17.29 25.73 -8.89
CA SER A 292 -18.67 25.48 -9.30
C SER A 292 -19.08 24.07 -8.89
N THR A 293 -20.07 23.95 -8.01
CA THR A 293 -20.64 22.66 -7.61
C THR A 293 -21.45 22.05 -8.77
N PRO A 294 -21.29 20.75 -9.07
CA PRO A 294 -22.12 20.10 -10.09
C PRO A 294 -23.52 19.85 -9.54
N ARG A 295 -24.53 20.52 -10.13
CA ARG A 295 -25.95 20.20 -9.93
C ARG A 295 -26.22 18.76 -10.37
N LYS A 296 -26.35 17.84 -9.40
CA LYS A 296 -26.92 16.52 -9.63
C LYS A 296 -28.38 16.67 -10.06
N ALA A 297 -28.64 16.42 -11.34
CA ALA A 297 -29.99 16.21 -11.83
C ALA A 297 -30.55 14.90 -11.25
N LEU A 298 -31.46 15.02 -10.30
CA LEU A 298 -32.32 13.93 -9.84
C LEU A 298 -33.19 13.46 -11.01
N ARG A 299 -32.79 12.37 -11.67
CA ARG A 299 -33.70 11.59 -12.52
C ARG A 299 -34.47 10.63 -11.63
N LEU A 300 -35.74 10.96 -11.41
CA LEU A 300 -36.75 10.07 -10.83
C LEU A 300 -36.97 8.87 -11.78
N PRO A 301 -36.91 7.62 -11.30
CA PRO A 301 -37.41 6.49 -12.08
C PRO A 301 -38.93 6.45 -12.00
N SER A 302 -39.57 6.92 -13.08
CA SER A 302 -40.95 6.60 -13.41
C SER A 302 -40.99 5.22 -14.07
N LYS A 303 -41.66 4.26 -13.43
CA LYS A 303 -42.63 3.31 -14.01
C LYS A 303 -42.86 2.12 -13.08
N SER A 304 -44.03 2.14 -12.45
CA SER A 304 -44.71 1.03 -11.81
C SER A 304 -45.12 -0.03 -12.84
N PRO A 305 -45.03 -1.34 -12.54
CA PRO A 305 -45.74 -2.37 -13.28
C PRO A 305 -47.10 -2.65 -12.63
N THR A 306 -48.13 -2.42 -13.44
CA THR A 306 -49.54 -2.68 -13.23
C THR A 306 -49.82 -4.16 -12.90
N LYS A 307 -50.63 -4.37 -11.86
CA LYS A 307 -51.26 -5.65 -11.51
C LYS A 307 -52.32 -6.03 -12.54
N GLN A 308 -52.22 -7.23 -13.08
CA GLN A 308 -53.28 -8.04 -13.69
C GLN A 308 -52.87 -9.50 -13.47
N SER A 309 -53.69 -10.52 -13.32
CA SER A 309 -55.09 -10.74 -12.95
C SER A 309 -55.20 -12.25 -12.69
N ALA A 310 -56.25 -12.66 -11.99
CA ALA A 310 -56.66 -14.02 -11.61
C ALA A 310 -56.49 -15.13 -12.67
N THR A 311 -56.31 -16.38 -12.22
CA THR A 311 -56.92 -17.63 -12.77
C THR A 311 -56.66 -18.74 -11.73
N ALA A 312 -57.61 -19.09 -10.84
CA ALA A 312 -58.62 -20.14 -10.98
C ALA A 312 -58.06 -21.56 -11.17
N THR A 313 -58.24 -22.39 -10.15
CA THR A 313 -58.11 -23.86 -10.16
C THR A 313 -59.12 -24.50 -11.11
N PRO A 314 -58.84 -25.71 -11.61
CA PRO A 314 -59.72 -26.82 -11.20
C PRO A 314 -59.00 -28.13 -10.89
N SER A 315 -59.66 -28.88 -10.01
CA SER A 315 -59.45 -30.30 -9.72
C SER A 315 -59.73 -31.16 -10.95
N ARG A 316 -58.89 -32.18 -11.21
CA ARG A 316 -59.29 -33.37 -11.98
C ARG A 316 -58.44 -34.57 -11.59
N ALA A 317 -59.10 -35.55 -10.98
CA ALA A 317 -58.63 -36.92 -10.84
C ALA A 317 -58.67 -37.62 -12.21
N VAL A 318 -57.63 -38.40 -12.52
CA VAL A 318 -57.73 -39.61 -13.38
C VAL A 318 -56.53 -40.53 -13.12
N ASP A 319 -56.89 -41.79 -12.94
CA ASP A 319 -56.12 -43.03 -12.91
C ASP A 319 -55.46 -43.38 -14.26
N LEU A 320 -54.34 -44.13 -14.18
CA LEU A 320 -53.73 -45.06 -15.16
C LEU A 320 -53.29 -44.40 -16.50
N ASP A 321 -52.16 -44.74 -17.12
CA ASP A 321 -51.62 -46.06 -17.44
C ASP A 321 -50.15 -45.90 -17.88
N ALA A 322 -49.40 -47.01 -17.86
CA ALA A 322 -48.01 -47.08 -18.28
C ALA A 322 -47.86 -46.77 -19.78
N ASN A 323 -46.98 -45.84 -20.15
CA ASN A 323 -46.21 -46.02 -21.38
C ASN A 323 -44.87 -45.29 -21.34
N ASP A 324 -43.88 -46.07 -21.73
CA ASP A 324 -42.50 -45.80 -22.06
C ASP A 324 -42.36 -44.79 -23.21
N THR A 325 -41.66 -43.68 -22.98
CA THR A 325 -40.80 -43.03 -23.97
C THR A 325 -39.99 -41.91 -23.29
N SER A 326 -38.71 -42.19 -23.07
CA SER A 326 -37.67 -41.28 -22.59
C SER A 326 -37.40 -40.18 -23.62
N ASP A 327 -38.06 -39.03 -23.50
CA ASP A 327 -37.68 -37.78 -24.16
C ASP A 327 -37.07 -36.86 -23.10
N GLU A 328 -35.76 -36.62 -23.19
CA GLU A 328 -35.02 -35.67 -22.34
C GLU A 328 -35.40 -34.23 -22.73
N GLU A 329 -36.57 -33.77 -22.30
CA GLU A 329 -36.91 -32.35 -22.31
C GLU A 329 -36.05 -31.62 -21.27
N ASP A 330 -35.24 -30.69 -21.74
CA ASP A 330 -34.47 -29.72 -20.95
C ASP A 330 -35.40 -28.95 -19.98
N TYR A 331 -35.60 -29.51 -18.79
CA TYR A 331 -36.28 -28.83 -17.68
C TYR A 331 -35.40 -27.66 -17.22
N GLU A 332 -35.62 -26.49 -17.84
CA GLU A 332 -35.06 -25.24 -17.38
C GLU A 332 -35.58 -24.98 -15.95
N PRO A 333 -34.72 -25.04 -14.91
CA PRO A 333 -35.20 -25.01 -13.54
C PRO A 333 -35.90 -23.67 -13.28
N PRO A 334 -37.09 -23.68 -12.63
CA PRO A 334 -37.85 -22.45 -12.43
C PRO A 334 -36.97 -21.41 -11.74
N PRO A 335 -37.02 -20.14 -12.19
CA PRO A 335 -36.10 -19.10 -11.74
C PRO A 335 -36.15 -19.02 -10.21
N ARG A 336 -35.04 -19.39 -9.57
CA ARG A 336 -34.91 -19.42 -8.12
C ARG A 336 -35.25 -18.02 -7.58
N ARG A 337 -36.39 -17.92 -6.91
CA ARG A 337 -36.76 -16.72 -6.14
C ARG A 337 -35.61 -16.44 -5.18
N ARG A 338 -34.93 -15.31 -5.38
CA ARG A 338 -33.83 -14.88 -4.52
C ARG A 338 -34.38 -14.78 -3.09
N PHE A 339 -33.99 -15.73 -2.25
CA PHE A 339 -34.34 -15.75 -0.85
C PHE A 339 -33.73 -14.51 -0.22
N ARG A 340 -34.53 -13.45 -0.06
CA ARG A 340 -34.15 -12.30 0.76
C ARG A 340 -34.46 -12.70 2.18
N PRO A 341 -33.46 -12.93 3.05
CA PRO A 341 -33.73 -13.31 4.43
C PRO A 341 -34.44 -12.14 5.10
N VAL A 342 -35.76 -12.25 5.26
CA VAL A 342 -36.62 -11.18 5.81
C VAL A 342 -36.26 -10.85 7.27
N PHE A 343 -35.49 -11.71 7.92
CA PHE A 343 -35.14 -11.58 9.34
C PHE A 343 -33.70 -11.14 9.63
N ARG A 344 -32.82 -10.98 8.63
CA ARG A 344 -31.46 -10.43 8.90
C ARG A 344 -31.45 -8.93 9.15
N ASP A 345 -32.45 -8.20 8.64
CA ASP A 345 -32.56 -6.77 8.90
C ASP A 345 -32.80 -6.51 10.40
N GLN A 346 -33.65 -7.30 11.09
CA GLN A 346 -33.91 -7.05 12.52
C GLN A 346 -32.66 -7.18 13.40
N GLU A 347 -31.78 -8.16 13.14
CA GLU A 347 -30.49 -8.24 13.83
C GLU A 347 -29.61 -7.02 13.51
N GLN A 348 -29.59 -6.57 12.26
CA GLN A 348 -28.80 -5.41 11.84
C GLN A 348 -29.33 -4.09 12.44
N TRP A 349 -30.65 -3.96 12.66
CA TRP A 349 -31.25 -2.81 13.34
C TRP A 349 -31.08 -2.85 14.86
N CYS A 350 -30.99 -4.05 15.46
CA CYS A 350 -30.75 -4.22 16.90
C CYS A 350 -29.26 -4.18 17.27
N MET A 351 -28.35 -4.35 16.32
CA MET A 351 -26.93 -4.12 16.55
C MET A 351 -26.68 -2.64 16.82
N ARG A 352 -26.27 -2.34 18.06
CA ARG A 352 -25.82 -1.00 18.47
C ARG A 352 -24.66 -0.57 17.58
N ASP A 353 -24.73 0.62 17.00
CA ASP A 353 -23.66 1.18 16.17
C ASP A 353 -22.35 1.20 16.98
N PRO A 354 -21.25 0.59 16.47
CA PRO A 354 -19.94 0.61 17.13
C PRO A 354 -19.45 2.02 17.48
N ARG A 355 -19.86 3.04 16.72
CA ARG A 355 -19.51 4.44 17.00
C ARG A 355 -20.18 4.97 18.26
N LEU A 356 -21.40 4.53 18.54
CA LEU A 356 -22.11 4.90 19.77
C LEU A 356 -21.43 4.28 20.99
N THR A 357 -20.93 3.05 20.88
CA THR A 357 -20.15 2.44 21.97
C THR A 357 -18.85 3.19 22.26
N GLU A 358 -18.11 3.58 21.21
CA GLU A 358 -16.89 4.39 21.38
C GLU A 358 -17.17 5.76 22.00
N LEU A 359 -18.26 6.43 21.58
CA LEU A 359 -18.67 7.72 22.16
C LEU A 359 -19.08 7.60 23.63
N VAL A 360 -19.79 6.53 24.00
CA VAL A 360 -20.17 6.28 25.40
C VAL A 360 -18.93 6.02 26.26
N GLU A 361 -17.98 5.22 25.78
CA GLU A 361 -16.72 4.99 26.51
C GLU A 361 -15.89 6.27 26.66
N ALA A 362 -15.82 7.10 25.61
CA ALA A 362 -15.15 8.39 25.66
C ALA A 362 -15.83 9.34 26.67
N ALA A 363 -17.16 9.36 26.72
CA ALA A 363 -17.92 10.15 27.69
C ALA A 363 -17.66 9.69 29.13
N VAL A 364 -17.64 8.38 29.39
CA VAL A 364 -17.33 7.82 30.73
C VAL A 364 -15.90 8.14 31.15
N LYS A 365 -14.92 8.05 30.24
CA LYS A 365 -13.53 8.44 30.53
C LYS A 365 -13.42 9.93 30.85
N PHE A 366 -14.12 10.77 30.08
CA PHE A 366 -14.15 12.20 30.30
C PHE A 366 -14.80 12.56 31.65
N GLU A 367 -15.92 11.92 32.00
CA GLU A 367 -16.58 12.10 33.29
C GLU A 367 -15.65 11.75 34.46
N LYS A 368 -14.93 10.62 34.39
CA LYS A 368 -13.94 10.24 35.41
C LYS A 368 -12.82 11.27 35.56
N LEU A 369 -12.29 11.80 34.46
CA LEU A 369 -11.27 12.85 34.49
C LEU A 369 -11.80 14.14 35.12
N MET A 370 -13.05 14.50 34.84
CA MET A 370 -13.69 15.67 35.42
C MET A 370 -13.94 15.50 36.92
N ILE A 371 -14.40 14.32 37.37
CA ILE A 371 -14.51 13.99 38.80
C ILE A 371 -13.15 14.07 39.49
N GLN A 372 -12.09 13.52 38.89
CA GLN A 372 -10.74 13.58 39.46
C GLN A 372 -10.24 15.01 39.59
N ARG A 373 -10.54 15.88 38.63
CA ARG A 373 -10.08 17.28 38.60
C ARG A 373 -10.88 18.21 39.51
N HIS A 374 -12.19 18.00 39.60
CA HIS A 374 -13.12 18.91 40.28
C HIS A 374 -13.73 18.35 41.56
N GLY A 375 -13.47 17.08 41.88
CA GLY A 375 -13.89 16.42 43.12
C GLY A 375 -15.36 16.01 43.19
N VAL A 376 -16.19 16.38 42.20
CA VAL A 376 -17.64 16.16 42.18
C VAL A 376 -18.09 15.79 40.76
N SER A 377 -19.09 14.92 40.63
CA SER A 377 -19.65 14.56 39.33
C SER A 377 -20.49 15.70 38.76
N PHE A 378 -20.64 15.77 37.43
CA PHE A 378 -21.52 16.76 36.79
C PHE A 378 -22.99 16.60 37.20
N GLN A 379 -23.42 15.39 37.55
CA GLN A 379 -24.79 15.13 37.99
C GLN A 379 -25.03 15.68 39.40
N ASP A 380 -24.06 15.54 40.29
CA ASP A 380 -24.13 16.07 41.65
C ASP A 380 -24.01 17.60 41.64
N ALA A 381 -23.08 18.16 40.85
CA ALA A 381 -22.95 19.60 40.68
C ALA A 381 -24.22 20.25 40.09
N ARG A 382 -24.99 19.50 39.28
CA ARG A 382 -26.28 19.96 38.75
C ARG A 382 -27.39 19.90 39.79
N ARG A 383 -27.41 18.90 40.67
CA ARG A 383 -28.37 18.81 41.79
C ARG A 383 -28.20 19.97 42.77
N ASP A 384 -26.96 20.41 43.01
CA ASP A 384 -26.68 21.53 43.90
C ASP A 384 -27.16 22.89 43.34
N LEU A 385 -27.35 22.99 42.02
CA LEU A 385 -27.79 24.22 41.36
C LEU A 385 -29.32 24.37 41.28
N ASP A 386 -30.07 23.28 41.41
CA ASP A 386 -31.54 23.28 41.40
C ASP A 386 -32.11 22.81 42.76
N PRO A 387 -32.03 23.63 43.84
CA PRO A 387 -32.53 23.25 45.16
C PRO A 387 -34.06 23.19 45.26
N THR A 388 -34.80 23.40 44.18
CA THR A 388 -36.28 23.51 44.18
C THR A 388 -37.02 22.18 44.01
N GLU A 389 -36.32 21.04 43.89
CA GLU A 389 -36.94 19.71 43.76
C GLU A 389 -36.88 18.85 45.05
N SER A 390 -36.63 19.46 46.23
CA SER A 390 -36.72 18.76 47.52
C SER A 390 -38.11 18.82 48.15
#